data_AF-A0AAW3TYN6-F1
#
_entry.id   AF-A0AAW3TYN6-F1
#
_cell.length_a   1.000
_cell.length_b   1.000
_cell.length_c   1.000
_cell.angle_alpha   90.00
_cell.angle_beta   90.00
_cell.angle_gamma   90.00
#
_symmetry.space_group_name_H-M   'P 1'
#
loop_
_entity.id
_entity.type
_entity.pdbx_description
1 polymer ?
#
loop_
_entity_poly.entity_id
_entity_poly.type
_entity_poly.pdbx_seq_one_letter_code
_entity_poly.pdbx_strand_id
1 'polypeptide(L)' 'MSRPNPFQTAAHCWRFALRRATADGDTFHIVVTGNPAAPRAVMSDRELFAREDLTPDDIEASCDPFLLGLSNVESRP' A
#
# COMPACT_ATOMS: atom_id res chain seq x y z
N MET A 1 -4.29 14.58 22.95
CA MET A 1 -3.74 13.74 21.86
C MET A 1 -4.54 14.04 20.60
N SER A 2 -3.88 14.46 19.51
CA SER A 2 -4.58 14.66 18.23
C SER A 2 -5.08 13.31 17.73
N ARG A 3 -6.34 13.21 17.30
CA ARG A 3 -6.88 11.94 16.79
C ARG A 3 -6.11 11.58 15.49
N PRO A 4 -5.62 10.35 15.34
CA PRO A 4 -4.95 9.93 14.11
C PRO A 4 -5.90 10.10 12.92
N ASN A 5 -5.36 10.51 11.77
CA ASN A 5 -6.14 10.69 10.55
C ASN A 5 -6.88 9.37 10.22
N PRO A 6 -8.23 9.36 10.16
CA PRO A 6 -9.00 8.13 9.96
C PRO A 6 -8.74 7.48 8.58
N PHE A 7 -8.25 8.25 7.61
CA PHE A 7 -7.88 7.78 6.28
C PHE A 7 -6.47 7.19 6.22
N GLN A 8 -5.74 7.17 7.34
CA GLN A 8 -4.37 6.64 7.42
C GLN A 8 -4.23 5.48 8.40
N THR A 9 -5.34 4.81 8.68
CA THR A 9 -5.32 3.49 9.31
C THR A 9 -4.77 2.46 8.31
N ALA A 10 -4.08 1.43 8.80
CA ALA A 10 -3.57 0.35 7.96
C ALA A 10 -4.67 -0.27 7.08
N ALA A 11 -5.86 -0.50 7.65
CA ALA A 11 -7.01 -1.04 6.91
C ALA A 11 -7.50 -0.12 5.78
N HIS A 12 -7.46 1.21 5.98
CA HIS A 12 -7.83 2.16 4.94
C HIS A 12 -6.80 2.18 3.81
N CYS A 13 -5.52 2.28 4.16
CA CYS A 13 -4.42 2.25 3.21
C CYS A 13 -4.41 0.94 2.39
N TRP A 14 -4.66 -0.21 3.04
CA TRP A 14 -4.78 -1.50 2.38
C TRP A 14 -5.94 -1.56 1.38
N ARG A 15 -7.13 -1.11 1.78
CA ARG A 15 -8.27 -1.04 0.87
C ARG A 15 -8.02 -0.11 -0.32
N PHE A 16 -7.32 0.98 -0.11
CA PHE A 16 -6.93 1.90 -1.18
C PHE A 16 -5.92 1.24 -2.13
N ALA A 17 -4.85 0.64 -1.59
CA ALA A 17 -3.84 -0.09 -2.38
C ALA A 17 -4.47 -1.20 -3.24
N LEU A 18 -5.35 -2.03 -2.66
CA LEU A 18 -6.07 -3.07 -3.41
C LEU A 18 -6.86 -2.52 -4.59
N ARG A 19 -7.61 -1.44 -4.39
CA ARG A 19 -8.41 -0.82 -5.45
C ARG A 19 -7.53 -0.26 -6.57
N ARG A 20 -6.42 0.39 -6.21
CA ARG A 20 -5.48 0.96 -7.19
C ARG A 20 -4.73 -0.13 -7.95
N ALA A 21 -4.19 -1.13 -7.25
CA ALA A 21 -3.52 -2.27 -7.86
C ALA A 21 -4.42 -3.00 -8.86
N THR A 22 -5.69 -3.21 -8.51
CA THR A 22 -6.66 -3.84 -9.41
C THR A 22 -7.01 -2.96 -10.61
N ALA A 23 -7.14 -1.64 -10.42
CA ALA A 23 -7.55 -0.72 -11.47
C ALA A 23 -6.43 -0.38 -12.46
N ASP A 24 -5.21 -0.19 -11.96
CA ASP A 24 -4.07 0.25 -12.74
C ASP A 24 -3.21 -0.92 -13.25
N GLY A 25 -3.33 -2.10 -12.64
CA GLY A 25 -2.52 -3.27 -12.96
C GLY A 25 -1.06 -3.15 -12.49
N ASP A 26 -0.80 -2.29 -11.50
CA ASP A 26 0.53 -2.02 -10.94
C ASP A 26 0.59 -2.44 -9.47
N THR A 27 1.80 -2.66 -8.94
CA THR A 27 2.00 -2.96 -7.52
C THR A 27 1.91 -1.67 -6.71
N PHE A 28 1.17 -1.71 -5.60
CA PHE A 28 1.06 -0.60 -4.65
C PHE A 28 1.61 -0.98 -3.28
N HIS A 29 2.37 -0.07 -2.68
CA HIS A 29 3.03 -0.24 -1.40
C HIS A 29 2.44 0.71 -0.37
N ILE A 30 2.19 0.18 0.83
CA ILE A 30 1.92 0.99 2.01
C ILE A 30 3.26 1.23 2.68
N VAL A 31 3.66 2.48 2.75
CA VAL A 31 4.90 2.89 3.42
C VAL A 31 4.58 3.65 4.69
N VAL A 32 5.36 3.38 5.74
CA VAL A 32 5.36 4.20 6.95
C VAL A 32 6.09 5.49 6.63
N THR A 33 5.53 6.61 7.06
CA THR A 33 6.20 7.89 6.94
C THR A 33 6.60 8.39 8.33
N GLY A 34 7.73 9.10 8.40
CA GLY A 34 8.16 9.79 9.62
C GLY A 34 7.25 10.98 10.01
N ASN A 35 6.18 11.26 9.27
CA ASN A 35 5.28 12.38 9.54
C ASN A 35 4.13 11.95 10.48
N PRO A 36 4.04 12.47 11.72
CA PRO A 36 2.99 12.08 12.66
C PRO A 36 1.58 12.51 12.24
N ALA A 37 1.44 13.51 11.36
CA ALA A 37 0.15 13.91 10.80
C ALA A 37 -0.28 13.04 9.61
N ALA A 38 0.68 12.35 9.01
CA ALA A 38 0.49 11.50 7.85
C ALA A 38 1.31 10.19 7.94
N PRO A 39 1.10 9.36 8.99
CA PRO A 39 1.98 8.22 9.30
C PRO A 39 2.09 7.15 8.21
N ARG A 40 1.19 7.15 7.21
CA ARG A 40 1.25 6.21 6.09
C ARG A 40 1.04 6.90 4.76
N ALA A 41 1.73 6.43 3.74
CA ALA A 41 1.45 6.75 2.35
C ALA A 41 1.21 5.47 1.56
N VAL A 42 0.41 5.57 0.50
CA VAL A 42 0.24 4.50 -0.48
C VAL A 42 0.81 4.99 -1.80
N MET A 43 1.75 4.25 -2.36
CA MET A 43 2.50 4.64 -3.56
C MET A 43 2.57 3.46 -4.53
N SER A 44 2.55 3.77 -5.83
CA SER A 44 2.89 2.77 -6.86
C SER A 44 4.36 2.38 -6.77
N ASP A 45 4.69 1.21 -7.31
CA ASP A 45 6.08 0.72 -7.44
C ASP A 45 6.98 1.76 -8.14
N ARG A 46 6.47 2.37 -9.21
CA ARG A 46 7.17 3.44 -9.93
C ARG A 46 7.43 4.69 -9.09
N GLU A 47 6.46 5.12 -8.29
CA GLU A 47 6.64 6.27 -7.39
C GLU A 47 7.62 5.96 -6.27
N LEU A 48 7.58 4.73 -5.75
CA LEU A 48 8.49 4.25 -4.72
C LEU A 48 9.94 4.25 -5.21
N PHE A 49 10.19 3.70 -6.41
CA PHE A 49 11.54 3.65 -6.99
C PHE A 49 12.10 5.02 -7.39
N ALA A 50 11.26 6.03 -7.55
CA ALA A 50 11.71 7.40 -7.80
C ALA A 50 12.20 8.12 -6.53
N ARG A 51 12.03 7.51 -5.35
CA ARG A 51 12.43 8.09 -4.06
C ARG A 51 13.76 7.52 -3.59
N GLU A 52 14.66 8.43 -3.22
CA GLU A 52 15.97 8.08 -2.65
C GLU A 52 15.96 8.09 -1.11
N ASP A 53 14.89 8.60 -0.49
CA ASP A 53 14.78 8.79 0.95
C ASP A 53 14.06 7.66 1.68
N LEU A 54 13.56 6.66 0.95
CA LEU A 54 12.88 5.49 1.50
C LEU A 54 13.77 4.25 1.42
N THR A 55 13.69 3.45 2.46
CA THR A 55 14.36 2.15 2.55
C THR A 55 13.33 1.02 2.47
N PRO A 56 13.75 -0.21 2.15
CA PRO A 56 12.85 -1.36 2.16
C PRO A 56 12.15 -1.58 3.51
N ASP A 57 12.77 -1.20 4.62
CA ASP A 57 12.22 -1.33 5.97
C ASP A 57 11.05 -0.38 6.24
N ASP A 58 10.89 0.67 5.42
CA ASP A 58 9.76 1.60 5.51
C ASP A 58 8.48 1.02 4.88
N ILE A 59 8.58 -0.11 4.17
CA ILE A 59 7.43 -0.78 3.52
C ILE A 59 6.71 -1.67 4.54
N GLU A 60 5.49 -1.28 4.92
CA GLU A 60 4.63 -2.03 5.85
C GLU A 60 3.93 -3.21 5.15
N ALA A 61 3.47 -2.99 3.91
CA ALA A 61 2.82 -4.01 3.11
C ALA A 61 2.86 -3.69 1.62
N SER A 62 2.81 -4.72 0.78
CA SER A 62 2.74 -4.60 -0.68
C SER A 62 1.51 -5.31 -1.22
N CYS A 63 0.90 -4.72 -2.24
CA CYS A 63 -0.27 -5.25 -2.92
C CYS A 63 0.06 -5.41 -4.40
N ASP A 64 0.36 -6.65 -4.78
CA ASP A 64 0.65 -7.04 -6.16
C ASP A 64 -0.61 -7.66 -6.79
N PRO A 65 -1.17 -7.06 -7.87
CA PRO A 65 -2.39 -7.55 -8.49
C PRO A 65 -2.25 -8.94 -9.12
N PHE A 66 -1.05 -9.34 -9.53
CA PHE A 66 -0.79 -10.68 -10.07
C PHE A 66 -0.85 -11.75 -8.97
N LEU A 67 -0.40 -11.42 -7.76
CA LEU A 67 -0.51 -12.32 -6.61
C LEU A 67 -1.96 -12.42 -6.08
N LEU A 68 -2.75 -11.35 -6.17
CA LEU A 68 -4.18 -11.38 -5.83
C LEU A 68 -4.95 -12.34 -6.75
N GLY A 69 -4.59 -12.39 -8.03
CA GLY A 69 -5.18 -13.31 -9.00
C GLY A 69 -4.98 -14.77 -8.63
N LEU A 70 -3.79 -15.11 -8.09
CA LEU A 70 -3.47 -16.47 -7.65
C LEU A 70 -4.29 -16.91 -6.44
N SER A 71 -4.53 -16.03 -5.47
CA SER A 71 -5.40 -16.33 -4.31
C SER A 71 -6.86 -16.62 -4.70
N ASN A 72 -7.31 -16.07 -5.83
CA ASN A 72 -8.66 -16.28 -6.35
C ASN A 72 -8.80 -17.58 -7.17
N VAL A 73 -7.69 -18.16 -7.64
CA VAL A 73 -7.68 -19.44 -8.37
C VAL A 73 -7.79 -20.63 -7.41
N GLU A 74 -7.17 -20.57 -6.22
CA GLU A 74 -7.29 -21.60 -5.18
C GLU A 74 -8.68 -21.67 -4.52
N SER A 75 -9.52 -20.64 -4.72
CA SER A 75 -10.86 -20.55 -4.11
C SER A 75 -12.00 -21.04 -5.02
N ARG A 76 -11.70 -21.57 -6.20
CA ARG A 76 -12.71 -22.18 -7.09
C ARG A 76 -12.87 -23.68 -6.77
N PRO A 77 -14.07 -24.15 -6.40
CA PRO A 77 -14.33 -25.57 -6.16
C PRO A 77 -14.22 -26.42 -7.43
#